data_AF-A0A6G0WPC2-F1
#
_entry.id   AF-A0A6G0WPC2-F1
#
_cell.length_a   1.000
_cell.length_b   1.000
_cell.length_c   1.000
_cell.angle_alpha   90.00
_cell.angle_beta   90.00
_cell.angle_gamma   90.00
#
_symmetry.space_group_name_H-M   'P 1'
#
loop_
_entity.id
_entity.type
_entity.pdbx_description
1 polymer ?
#
loop_
_entity_poly.entity_id
_entity_poly.type
_entity_poly.pdbx_seq_one_letter_code
_entity_poly.pdbx_strand_id
1 'polypeptide(L)'
;MYEAGTFFYHAHYQLMDMHVYGALVVKERGEEYEDLVVVLSDYWHADLDTLHYGLLEAPVFQFVGNPQSFLTNGRGNVGNCSAGVNASYKTFRVKPKTTYRLRLICGMSFFGVHFRIPKHNLTIVEIEGTKVAPKVVEYVELLPGQRYTALLTTNQPIDNYFMQIDGRWRANAPRNGLSILQYNVNFMDQFEPTTNLNMPATADVTVLLQGKQIAYGADCNQRRWAMNNITALPADSQPLLSIKKGQVVDVVLENAVALNGVCEMHPWHLHGHSFWVVGAGPGAYNASAPISAKPIKRDVVGVYPYTAAYNQPAGTAGSPCGWTRIRFVAYNVGVWPFHCHVASHFDMGMATAFVVGEEDLHNPKIVAALRAASA
;
A
#
# COMPACT_ATOMS: atom_id res chain seq x y z
N MET A 1 14.38 -0.39 12.39
CA MET A 1 13.02 -0.69 12.90
C MET A 1 13.13 -1.03 14.38
N TYR A 2 12.20 -0.59 15.22
CA TYR A 2 12.11 -0.95 16.64
C TYR A 2 10.76 -1.56 17.04
N GLU A 3 9.78 -1.52 16.14
CA GLU A 3 8.44 -2.08 16.32
C GLU A 3 8.39 -3.48 15.69
N ALA A 4 7.72 -4.42 16.36
CA ALA A 4 7.42 -5.74 15.81
C ALA A 4 6.14 -5.70 14.95
N GLY A 5 5.98 -6.63 14.02
CA GLY A 5 4.82 -6.66 13.12
C GLY A 5 5.08 -7.26 11.75
N THR A 6 4.11 -7.05 10.86
CA THR A 6 4.12 -7.51 9.46
C THR A 6 4.64 -6.42 8.52
N PHE A 7 5.85 -6.65 7.99
CA PHE A 7 6.50 -5.79 7.00
C PHE A 7 6.83 -6.59 5.73
N PHE A 8 7.41 -5.92 4.74
CA PHE A 8 7.95 -6.51 3.53
C PHE A 8 9.10 -5.65 3.00
N TYR A 9 9.91 -6.20 2.12
CA TYR A 9 10.85 -5.45 1.29
C TYR A 9 10.39 -5.51 -0.17
N HIS A 10 10.72 -4.47 -0.95
CA HIS A 10 10.59 -4.46 -2.40
C HIS A 10 11.69 -3.60 -3.03
N ALA A 11 11.96 -3.78 -4.32
CA ALA A 11 12.84 -2.87 -5.07
C ALA A 11 12.20 -1.48 -5.20
N HIS A 12 13.03 -0.43 -5.22
CA HIS A 12 12.58 0.97 -5.32
C HIS A 12 13.29 1.66 -6.49
N TYR A 13 13.10 1.08 -7.68
CA TYR A 13 13.73 1.51 -8.93
C TYR A 13 12.85 1.10 -10.12
N GLN A 14 12.43 2.08 -10.93
CA GLN A 14 11.47 1.90 -12.03
C GLN A 14 10.27 1.01 -11.58
N LEU A 15 9.90 0.02 -12.41
CA LEU A 15 8.84 -0.95 -12.16
C LEU A 15 9.32 -2.25 -11.49
N MET A 16 10.53 -2.28 -10.91
CA MET A 16 11.08 -3.52 -10.32
C MET A 16 10.33 -4.03 -9.08
N ASP A 17 9.53 -3.18 -8.43
CA ASP A 17 8.63 -3.56 -7.34
C ASP A 17 7.56 -4.57 -7.76
N MET A 18 7.21 -4.62 -9.06
CA MET A 18 6.28 -5.59 -9.64
C MET A 18 6.78 -7.05 -9.56
N HIS A 19 8.10 -7.26 -9.38
CA HIS A 19 8.72 -8.60 -9.42
C HIS A 19 9.71 -8.88 -8.27
N VAL A 20 10.33 -7.86 -7.68
CA VAL A 20 11.37 -8.03 -6.65
C VAL A 20 10.84 -7.58 -5.29
N TYR A 21 10.27 -8.53 -4.54
CA TYR A 21 9.72 -8.31 -3.19
C TYR A 21 9.77 -9.58 -2.33
N GLY A 22 9.60 -9.42 -1.01
CA GLY A 22 9.47 -10.53 -0.07
C GLY A 22 9.04 -10.10 1.32
N ALA A 23 8.49 -11.03 2.10
CA ALA A 23 7.98 -10.76 3.43
C ALA A 23 9.10 -10.52 4.45
N LEU A 24 8.88 -9.56 5.36
CA LEU A 24 9.78 -9.24 6.48
C LEU A 24 8.96 -9.27 7.77
N VAL A 25 9.11 -10.34 8.56
CA VAL A 25 8.37 -10.50 9.82
C VAL A 25 9.29 -10.24 10.99
N VAL A 26 8.99 -9.20 11.76
CA VAL A 26 9.66 -8.92 13.05
C VAL A 26 8.73 -9.45 14.14
N LYS A 27 9.12 -10.53 14.82
CA LYS A 27 8.31 -11.15 15.89
C LYS A 27 8.49 -10.43 17.23
N GLU A 28 7.44 -10.42 18.05
CA GLU A 28 7.60 -10.07 19.46
C GLU A 28 8.29 -11.21 20.23
N ARG A 29 8.99 -10.86 21.33
CA ARG A 29 9.67 -11.85 22.17
C ARG A 29 8.66 -12.53 23.10
N GLY A 30 8.52 -13.85 22.98
CA GLY A 30 7.51 -14.64 23.71
C GLY A 30 6.19 -14.80 22.94
N GLU A 31 6.21 -14.63 21.62
CA GLU A 31 5.04 -14.68 20.75
C GLU A 31 4.87 -16.05 20.07
N GLU A 32 3.79 -16.77 20.40
CA GLU A 32 3.62 -18.20 20.08
C GLU A 32 2.58 -18.52 18.99
N TYR A 33 1.94 -17.52 18.37
CA TYR A 33 1.01 -17.76 17.26
C TYR A 33 1.68 -18.46 16.06
N GLU A 34 1.00 -19.46 15.50
CA GLU A 34 1.41 -20.10 14.24
C GLU A 34 1.14 -19.14 13.06
N ASP A 35 2.21 -18.55 12.51
CA ASP A 35 2.15 -17.49 11.50
C ASP A 35 1.92 -18.06 10.09
N LEU A 36 0.81 -17.65 9.46
CA LEU A 36 0.54 -17.84 8.04
C LEU A 36 0.90 -16.56 7.29
N VAL A 37 2.10 -16.53 6.71
CA VAL A 37 2.56 -15.38 5.90
C VAL A 37 1.97 -15.46 4.49
N VAL A 38 1.13 -14.49 4.15
CA VAL A 38 0.36 -14.43 2.90
C VAL A 38 0.76 -13.16 2.14
N VAL A 39 1.53 -13.31 1.06
CA VAL A 39 1.88 -12.20 0.16
C VAL A 39 0.93 -12.25 -1.03
N LEU A 40 0.16 -11.19 -1.22
CA LEU A 40 -0.73 -10.98 -2.37
C LEU A 40 0.02 -10.12 -3.38
N SER A 41 0.02 -10.49 -4.66
CA SER A 41 0.61 -9.68 -5.73
C SER A 41 -0.12 -9.85 -7.07
N ASP A 42 0.12 -8.93 -8.00
CA ASP A 42 -0.35 -8.97 -9.39
C ASP A 42 0.82 -9.32 -10.36
N TYR A 43 0.49 -9.76 -11.58
CA TYR A 43 1.49 -10.23 -12.54
C TYR A 43 1.13 -9.93 -14.00
N TRP A 44 2.11 -9.41 -14.75
CA TRP A 44 2.08 -9.17 -16.18
C TRP A 44 3.02 -10.15 -16.89
N HIS A 45 2.70 -10.48 -18.14
CA HIS A 45 3.49 -11.36 -19.00
C HIS A 45 4.48 -10.57 -19.89
N ALA A 46 4.34 -9.25 -19.96
CA ALA A 46 5.31 -8.36 -20.60
C ALA A 46 6.48 -8.08 -19.66
N ASP A 47 7.66 -7.87 -20.22
CA ASP A 47 8.85 -7.42 -19.50
C ASP A 47 8.71 -5.98 -19.00
N LEU A 48 9.40 -5.68 -17.89
CA LEU A 48 9.32 -4.39 -17.23
C LEU A 48 9.89 -3.23 -18.08
N ASP A 49 10.89 -3.51 -18.92
CA ASP A 49 11.52 -2.52 -19.78
C ASP A 49 10.54 -2.04 -20.87
N THR A 50 9.82 -2.95 -21.53
CA THR A 50 8.73 -2.62 -22.47
C THR A 50 7.60 -1.85 -21.79
N LEU A 51 7.24 -2.20 -20.55
CA LEU A 51 6.22 -1.47 -19.78
C LEU A 51 6.68 -0.05 -19.42
N HIS A 52 7.92 0.12 -18.98
CA HIS A 52 8.53 1.42 -18.65
C HIS A 52 8.66 2.32 -19.89
N TYR A 53 9.18 1.77 -21.00
CA TYR A 53 9.26 2.43 -22.29
C TYR A 53 7.88 2.95 -22.74
N GLY A 54 6.83 2.13 -22.62
CA GLY A 54 5.46 2.52 -22.94
C GLY A 54 4.93 3.70 -22.13
N LEU A 55 5.26 3.78 -20.83
CA LEU A 55 4.84 4.88 -19.96
C LEU A 55 5.62 6.18 -20.21
N LEU A 56 6.95 6.09 -20.37
CA LEU A 56 7.83 7.26 -20.27
C LEU A 56 8.46 7.70 -21.61
N GLU A 57 8.88 6.77 -22.45
CA GLU A 57 9.77 7.03 -23.60
C GLU A 57 9.09 6.95 -24.96
N ALA A 58 8.00 6.18 -25.07
CA ALA A 58 7.26 6.00 -26.32
C ALA A 58 6.74 7.35 -26.88
N PRO A 59 6.72 7.53 -28.22
CA PRO A 59 6.20 8.77 -28.84
C PRO A 59 4.72 9.07 -28.56
N VAL A 60 3.95 8.06 -28.17
CA VAL A 60 2.57 8.17 -27.69
C VAL A 60 2.48 7.32 -26.44
N PHE A 61 1.88 7.84 -25.36
CA PHE A 61 1.72 7.13 -24.09
C PHE A 61 1.00 5.78 -24.26
N GLN A 62 1.65 4.69 -23.84
CA GLN A 62 1.09 3.34 -23.81
C GLN A 62 0.93 2.92 -22.35
N PHE A 63 -0.30 2.58 -21.97
CA PHE A 63 -0.60 2.17 -20.60
C PHE A 63 -0.28 0.69 -20.37
N VAL A 64 0.29 0.35 -19.21
CA VAL A 64 0.64 -1.03 -18.81
C VAL A 64 -0.55 -2.01 -18.81
N GLY A 65 -1.77 -1.50 -18.81
CA GLY A 65 -2.99 -2.31 -18.81
C GLY A 65 -3.21 -3.07 -17.52
N ASN A 66 -4.15 -4.01 -17.55
CA ASN A 66 -4.43 -4.87 -16.40
C ASN A 66 -3.46 -6.07 -16.36
N PRO A 67 -3.12 -6.57 -15.15
CA PRO A 67 -2.37 -7.80 -15.00
C PRO A 67 -3.14 -8.99 -15.58
N GLN A 68 -2.41 -10.03 -15.96
CA GLN A 68 -3.02 -11.29 -16.41
C GLN A 68 -3.35 -12.22 -15.23
N SER A 69 -2.72 -12.01 -14.07
CA SER A 69 -2.97 -12.81 -12.86
C SER A 69 -2.92 -12.02 -11.56
N PHE A 70 -3.67 -12.50 -10.57
CA PHE A 70 -3.33 -12.31 -9.15
C PHE A 70 -2.65 -13.58 -8.61
N LEU A 71 -1.69 -13.39 -7.71
CA LEU A 71 -0.86 -14.42 -7.10
C LEU A 71 -1.04 -14.44 -5.58
N THR A 72 -0.84 -15.61 -4.98
CA THR A 72 -0.59 -15.76 -3.54
C THR A 72 0.77 -16.44 -3.34
N ASN A 73 1.68 -15.78 -2.63
CA ASN A 73 3.08 -16.18 -2.42
C ASN A 73 3.76 -16.63 -3.73
N GLY A 74 3.66 -15.80 -4.77
CA GLY A 74 4.26 -16.06 -6.09
C GLY A 74 3.57 -17.14 -6.93
N ARG A 75 2.35 -17.58 -6.58
CA ARG A 75 1.59 -18.60 -7.33
C ARG A 75 0.19 -18.13 -7.69
N GLY A 76 -0.18 -18.28 -8.95
CA GLY A 76 -1.54 -18.14 -9.49
C GLY A 76 -1.78 -19.20 -10.56
N ASN A 77 -2.97 -19.23 -11.14
CA ASN A 77 -3.34 -20.19 -12.18
C ASN A 77 -3.83 -19.47 -13.44
N VAL A 78 -3.11 -19.63 -14.56
CA VAL A 78 -3.54 -19.13 -15.87
C VAL A 78 -4.21 -20.28 -16.61
N GLY A 79 -5.54 -20.29 -16.64
CA GLY A 79 -6.36 -21.41 -17.13
C GLY A 79 -6.29 -21.73 -18.63
N ASN A 80 -5.26 -21.27 -19.34
CA ASN A 80 -5.06 -21.42 -20.79
C ASN A 80 -3.63 -21.93 -21.15
N CYS A 81 -2.91 -22.55 -20.21
CA CYS A 81 -1.62 -23.18 -20.51
C CYS A 81 -1.80 -24.48 -21.32
N SER A 82 -1.63 -24.39 -22.66
CA SER A 82 -1.66 -25.55 -23.57
C SER A 82 -0.48 -26.52 -23.38
N ALA A 83 0.62 -26.06 -22.76
CA ALA A 83 1.71 -26.90 -22.29
C ALA A 83 1.39 -27.37 -20.85
N GLY A 84 1.68 -28.64 -20.54
CA GLY A 84 1.31 -29.34 -19.30
C GLY A 84 2.01 -28.89 -18.00
N VAL A 85 2.14 -27.59 -17.79
CA VAL A 85 2.67 -26.98 -16.56
C VAL A 85 1.62 -27.13 -15.46
N ASN A 86 1.89 -27.96 -14.47
CA ASN A 86 0.96 -28.24 -13.37
C ASN A 86 0.94 -27.08 -12.35
N ALA A 87 0.28 -25.99 -12.73
CA ALA A 87 0.15 -24.73 -12.00
C ALA A 87 -0.68 -24.89 -10.71
N SER A 88 -0.02 -25.46 -9.68
CA SER A 88 -0.61 -25.73 -8.37
C SER A 88 -0.77 -24.45 -7.55
N TYR A 89 -2.03 -24.15 -7.20
CA TYR A 89 -2.41 -23.10 -6.24
C TYR A 89 -1.54 -23.14 -4.99
N LYS A 90 -1.27 -21.98 -4.39
CA LYS A 90 -0.60 -21.91 -3.09
C LYS A 90 -1.51 -22.52 -2.02
N THR A 91 -1.13 -23.68 -1.50
CA THR A 91 -1.79 -24.29 -0.33
C THR A 91 -1.13 -23.81 0.98
N PHE A 92 -1.97 -23.48 1.95
CA PHE A 92 -1.67 -23.34 3.37
C PHE A 92 -2.36 -24.50 4.09
N ARG A 93 -1.59 -25.31 4.83
CA ARG A 93 -2.14 -26.42 5.62
C ARG A 93 -2.32 -25.93 7.04
N VAL A 94 -3.52 -26.12 7.58
CA VAL A 94 -3.93 -25.59 8.88
C VAL A 94 -4.65 -26.65 9.68
N LYS A 95 -4.46 -26.64 10.99
CA LYS A 95 -5.14 -27.55 11.91
C LYS A 95 -6.60 -27.11 12.11
N PRO A 96 -7.58 -28.01 12.26
CA PRO A 96 -8.94 -27.63 12.66
C PRO A 96 -8.96 -27.05 14.09
N LYS A 97 -10.01 -26.27 14.40
CA LYS A 97 -10.28 -25.66 15.72
C LYS A 97 -9.14 -24.79 16.29
N THR A 98 -8.18 -24.39 15.46
CA THR A 98 -6.96 -23.68 15.83
C THR A 98 -7.04 -22.24 15.35
N THR A 99 -6.56 -21.28 16.16
CA THR A 99 -6.48 -19.88 15.76
C THR A 99 -5.08 -19.56 15.22
N TYR A 100 -5.02 -19.38 13.90
CA TYR A 100 -3.84 -18.98 13.15
C TYR A 100 -3.70 -17.47 13.07
N ARG A 101 -2.47 -16.98 12.94
CA ARG A 101 -2.25 -15.56 12.65
C ARG A 101 -1.89 -15.35 11.18
N LEU A 102 -2.84 -14.81 10.44
CA LEU A 102 -2.74 -14.49 9.02
C LEU A 102 -2.04 -13.14 8.86
N ARG A 103 -0.76 -13.16 8.48
CA ARG A 103 0.04 -11.98 8.16
C ARG A 103 -0.13 -11.66 6.67
N LEU A 104 -1.12 -10.82 6.36
CA LEU A 104 -1.46 -10.39 5.01
C LEU A 104 -0.56 -9.22 4.58
N ILE A 105 0.11 -9.38 3.44
CA ILE A 105 1.00 -8.39 2.82
C ILE A 105 0.48 -8.12 1.42
N CYS A 106 0.20 -6.86 1.10
CA CYS A 106 -0.24 -6.43 -0.22
C CYS A 106 0.95 -5.94 -1.06
N GLY A 107 1.69 -6.88 -1.63
CA GLY A 107 2.66 -6.63 -2.72
C GLY A 107 1.99 -6.55 -4.09
N MET A 108 0.76 -6.01 -4.14
CA MET A 108 0.11 -5.63 -5.39
C MET A 108 0.75 -4.34 -5.89
N SER A 109 0.94 -4.22 -7.20
CA SER A 109 1.58 -3.09 -7.88
C SER A 109 0.55 -2.10 -8.43
N PHE A 110 -0.71 -2.53 -8.59
CA PHE A 110 -1.75 -1.75 -9.27
C PHE A 110 -3.15 -1.93 -8.67
N PHE A 111 -3.54 -3.13 -8.26
CA PHE A 111 -4.88 -3.38 -7.72
C PHE A 111 -4.95 -3.24 -6.19
N GLY A 112 -5.93 -2.48 -5.71
CA GLY A 112 -6.47 -2.72 -4.37
C GLY A 112 -7.34 -3.98 -4.42
N VAL A 113 -7.40 -4.74 -3.32
CA VAL A 113 -8.06 -6.06 -3.30
C VAL A 113 -8.85 -6.31 -2.03
N HIS A 114 -9.93 -7.09 -2.15
CA HIS A 114 -10.55 -7.77 -1.00
C HIS A 114 -9.94 -9.17 -0.90
N PHE A 115 -9.23 -9.43 0.20
CA PHE A 115 -8.85 -10.78 0.59
C PHE A 115 -9.93 -11.38 1.48
N ARG A 116 -10.40 -12.59 1.17
CA ARG A 116 -11.36 -13.32 2.01
C ARG A 116 -11.19 -14.83 1.94
N ILE A 117 -11.75 -15.52 2.93
CA ILE A 117 -11.81 -16.98 2.99
C ILE A 117 -13.28 -17.34 3.23
N PRO A 118 -14.08 -17.64 2.20
CA PRO A 118 -15.51 -17.92 2.39
C PRO A 118 -15.77 -18.98 3.47
N LYS A 119 -16.86 -18.78 4.22
CA LYS A 119 -17.22 -19.51 5.46
C LYS A 119 -16.31 -19.24 6.68
N HIS A 120 -15.32 -18.36 6.59
CA HIS A 120 -14.50 -17.93 7.72
C HIS A 120 -14.55 -16.42 7.88
N ASN A 121 -14.67 -15.95 9.13
CA ASN A 121 -14.41 -14.57 9.47
C ASN A 121 -12.94 -14.41 9.90
N LEU A 122 -12.41 -13.21 9.71
CA LEU A 122 -11.06 -12.81 10.10
C LEU A 122 -11.15 -11.72 11.17
N THR A 123 -10.36 -11.82 12.24
CA THR A 123 -10.33 -10.79 13.29
C THR A 123 -9.06 -9.96 13.15
N ILE A 124 -9.15 -8.75 12.59
CA ILE A 124 -8.01 -7.83 12.46
C ILE A 124 -7.53 -7.42 13.86
N VAL A 125 -6.22 -7.53 14.12
CA VAL A 125 -5.58 -7.22 15.40
C VAL A 125 -4.32 -6.35 15.29
N GLU A 126 -3.70 -6.25 14.11
CA GLU A 126 -2.61 -5.30 13.82
C GLU A 126 -2.74 -4.79 12.37
N ILE A 127 -2.43 -3.51 12.16
CA ILE A 127 -2.40 -2.82 10.87
C ILE A 127 -1.02 -2.17 10.73
N GLU A 128 -0.25 -2.54 9.72
CA GLU A 128 1.06 -1.95 9.39
C GLU A 128 1.98 -1.81 10.64
N GLY A 129 2.13 -2.88 11.43
CA GLY A 129 2.92 -2.92 12.67
C GLY A 129 2.23 -2.32 13.91
N THR A 130 1.15 -1.57 13.75
CA THR A 130 0.38 -1.01 14.87
C THR A 130 -0.69 -1.97 15.35
N LYS A 131 -0.63 -2.40 16.61
CA LYS A 131 -1.71 -3.15 17.30
C LYS A 131 -3.00 -2.30 17.36
N VAL A 132 -4.14 -2.92 17.08
CA VAL A 132 -5.46 -2.27 17.08
C VAL A 132 -6.48 -3.06 17.91
N ALA A 133 -7.59 -2.41 18.28
CA ALA A 133 -8.72 -3.09 18.90
C ALA A 133 -9.28 -4.19 17.96
N PRO A 134 -9.48 -5.43 18.42
CA PRO A 134 -9.92 -6.54 17.58
C PRO A 134 -11.22 -6.25 16.80
N LYS A 135 -11.19 -6.46 15.48
CA LYS A 135 -12.37 -6.27 14.61
C LYS A 135 -12.61 -7.47 13.70
N VAL A 136 -13.74 -8.15 13.91
CA VAL A 136 -14.23 -9.25 13.05
C VAL A 136 -14.73 -8.70 11.71
N VAL A 137 -14.30 -9.31 10.60
CA VAL A 137 -14.69 -8.98 9.23
C VAL A 137 -14.83 -10.25 8.37
N GLU A 138 -15.64 -10.21 7.32
CA GLU A 138 -15.77 -11.28 6.32
C GLU A 138 -14.66 -11.21 5.25
N TYR A 139 -14.08 -10.03 5.06
CA TYR A 139 -12.98 -9.75 4.14
C TYR A 139 -12.08 -8.63 4.71
N VAL A 140 -10.81 -8.65 4.34
CA VAL A 140 -9.88 -7.54 4.56
C VAL A 140 -9.70 -6.81 3.24
N GLU A 141 -9.91 -5.50 3.21
CA GLU A 141 -9.46 -4.67 2.09
C GLU A 141 -8.00 -4.29 2.30
N LEU A 142 -7.17 -4.56 1.30
CA LEU A 142 -5.78 -4.13 1.26
C LEU A 142 -5.53 -3.33 -0.01
N LEU A 143 -4.85 -2.20 0.14
CA LEU A 143 -4.27 -1.45 -0.97
C LEU A 143 -2.78 -1.83 -1.13
N PRO A 144 -2.16 -1.63 -2.31
CA PRO A 144 -0.71 -1.74 -2.49
C PRO A 144 0.09 -1.14 -1.33
N GLY A 145 1.08 -1.90 -0.85
CA GLY A 145 1.95 -1.52 0.28
C GLY A 145 1.37 -1.77 1.68
N GLN A 146 0.07 -1.98 1.83
CA GLN A 146 -0.56 -2.21 3.13
C GLN A 146 -0.30 -3.62 3.68
N ARG A 147 -0.26 -3.73 5.02
CA ARG A 147 -0.17 -5.00 5.73
C ARG A 147 -1.22 -5.07 6.84
N TYR A 148 -1.86 -6.22 6.97
CA TYR A 148 -2.82 -6.49 8.04
C TYR A 148 -2.49 -7.83 8.68
N THR A 149 -2.54 -7.86 10.00
CA THR A 149 -2.46 -9.09 10.78
C THR A 149 -3.86 -9.39 11.31
N ALA A 150 -4.41 -10.54 10.91
CA ALA A 150 -5.72 -10.99 11.32
C ALA A 150 -5.67 -12.42 11.89
N LEU A 151 -6.46 -12.68 12.93
CA LEU A 151 -6.66 -14.01 13.48
C LEU A 151 -7.68 -14.78 12.63
N LEU A 152 -7.35 -16.04 12.31
CA LEU A 152 -8.16 -16.97 11.53
C LEU A 152 -8.40 -18.23 12.37
N THR A 153 -9.61 -18.39 12.91
CA THR A 153 -10.00 -19.61 13.62
C THR A 153 -10.59 -20.61 12.65
N THR A 154 -10.01 -21.80 12.58
CA THR A 154 -10.41 -22.89 11.66
C THR A 154 -11.62 -23.68 12.20
N ASN A 155 -12.76 -22.99 12.32
CA ASN A 155 -13.98 -23.50 12.95
C ASN A 155 -14.93 -24.27 12.01
N GLN A 156 -14.57 -24.48 10.74
CA GLN A 156 -15.38 -25.19 9.76
C GLN A 156 -15.12 -26.72 9.78
N PRO A 157 -15.90 -27.53 9.03
CA PRO A 157 -15.56 -28.94 8.80
C PRO A 157 -14.17 -29.16 8.21
N ILE A 158 -13.67 -30.40 8.24
CA ILE A 158 -12.39 -30.75 7.61
C ILE A 158 -12.60 -30.85 6.09
N ASP A 159 -12.17 -29.81 5.37
CA ASP A 159 -12.27 -29.68 3.91
C ASP A 159 -11.15 -28.74 3.38
N ASN A 160 -11.17 -28.46 2.08
CA ASN A 160 -10.33 -27.46 1.42
C ASN A 160 -11.17 -26.22 1.12
N TYR A 161 -10.77 -25.07 1.66
CA TYR A 161 -11.46 -23.79 1.46
C TYR A 161 -10.64 -22.89 0.54
N PHE A 162 -11.29 -22.20 -0.39
CA PHE A 162 -10.59 -21.18 -1.19
C PHE A 162 -10.27 -19.95 -0.34
N MET A 163 -9.02 -19.51 -0.44
CA MET A 163 -8.60 -18.15 -0.12
C MET A 163 -8.72 -17.36 -1.43
N GLN A 164 -9.41 -16.22 -1.40
CA GLN A 164 -9.83 -15.49 -2.59
C GLN A 164 -9.33 -14.04 -2.57
N ILE A 165 -8.82 -13.59 -3.71
CA ILE A 165 -8.43 -12.21 -4.00
C ILE A 165 -9.41 -11.65 -5.02
N ASP A 166 -10.36 -10.84 -4.58
CA ASP A 166 -11.25 -10.08 -5.47
C ASP A 166 -10.65 -8.71 -5.74
N GLY A 167 -10.39 -8.40 -7.02
CA GLY A 167 -9.92 -7.07 -7.40
C GLY A 167 -10.93 -5.98 -7.09
N ARG A 168 -10.42 -4.85 -6.61
CA ARG A 168 -11.16 -3.63 -6.27
C ARG A 168 -10.46 -2.41 -6.87
N TRP A 169 -11.16 -1.29 -6.78
CA TRP A 169 -10.67 0.04 -7.12
C TRP A 169 -10.24 0.25 -8.60
N ARG A 170 -10.23 -0.78 -9.46
CA ARG A 170 -10.13 -0.67 -10.92
C ARG A 170 -11.02 -1.72 -11.62
N ALA A 171 -11.43 -1.46 -12.86
CA ALA A 171 -12.27 -2.37 -13.65
C ALA A 171 -11.49 -3.58 -14.22
N ASN A 172 -12.21 -4.63 -14.66
CA ASN A 172 -11.67 -5.80 -15.36
C ASN A 172 -10.51 -6.54 -14.65
N ALA A 173 -10.58 -6.64 -13.32
CA ALA A 173 -9.62 -7.40 -12.52
C ALA A 173 -9.51 -8.89 -12.92
N PRO A 174 -8.32 -9.51 -12.79
CA PRO A 174 -8.18 -10.97 -12.82
C PRO A 174 -9.14 -11.68 -11.86
N ARG A 175 -9.65 -12.84 -12.28
CA ARG A 175 -10.54 -13.71 -11.48
C ARG A 175 -9.86 -15.01 -11.01
N ASN A 176 -8.54 -15.09 -11.15
CA ASN A 176 -7.74 -16.29 -10.88
C ASN A 176 -6.91 -16.21 -9.58
N GLY A 177 -7.09 -15.15 -8.79
CA GLY A 177 -6.45 -14.97 -7.48
C GLY A 177 -7.01 -15.92 -6.43
N LEU A 178 -6.62 -17.20 -6.52
CA LEU A 178 -7.07 -18.28 -5.66
C LEU A 178 -5.87 -18.97 -5.00
N SER A 179 -6.03 -19.24 -3.70
CA SER A 179 -5.16 -20.12 -2.92
C SER A 179 -6.04 -21.08 -2.09
N ILE A 180 -5.43 -22.08 -1.44
CA ILE A 180 -6.17 -23.14 -0.72
C ILE A 180 -5.80 -23.13 0.76
N LEU A 181 -6.80 -23.03 1.63
CA LEU A 181 -6.74 -23.32 3.05
C LEU A 181 -7.17 -24.78 3.26
N GLN A 182 -6.21 -25.67 3.50
CA GLN A 182 -6.42 -27.11 3.64
C GLN A 182 -6.42 -27.52 5.12
N TYR A 183 -7.54 -28.05 5.61
CA TYR A 183 -7.63 -28.57 6.97
C TYR A 183 -6.84 -29.89 7.11
N ASN A 184 -5.97 -29.98 8.11
CA ASN A 184 -5.02 -31.07 8.32
C ASN A 184 -4.84 -31.35 9.83
N VAL A 185 -5.16 -32.55 10.30
CA VAL A 185 -5.25 -32.87 11.74
C VAL A 185 -3.89 -33.17 12.39
N ASN A 186 -3.37 -32.29 13.27
CA ASN A 186 -2.42 -32.61 14.36
C ASN A 186 -2.06 -31.39 15.29
N PHE A 187 -2.52 -31.40 16.55
CA PHE A 187 -2.05 -30.67 17.77
C PHE A 187 -2.09 -29.11 17.88
N MET A 188 -2.71 -28.58 18.96
CA MET A 188 -3.01 -27.14 19.26
C MET A 188 -2.09 -26.58 20.41
N ASP A 189 -2.26 -25.46 21.13
CA ASP A 189 -3.38 -24.51 21.41
C ASP A 189 -2.93 -23.11 21.94
N GLN A 190 -3.67 -22.05 21.56
CA GLN A 190 -4.14 -20.82 22.31
C GLN A 190 -3.33 -20.03 23.38
N PHE A 191 -3.29 -18.67 23.26
CA PHE A 191 -3.95 -17.62 24.11
C PHE A 191 -3.62 -16.15 23.66
N GLU A 192 -4.09 -15.09 24.36
CA GLU A 192 -4.16 -13.67 23.84
C GLU A 192 -3.54 -12.53 24.74
N PRO A 193 -3.94 -11.20 24.75
CA PRO A 193 -3.11 -10.11 24.18
C PRO A 193 -2.98 -8.82 25.07
N THR A 194 -2.54 -7.65 24.52
CA THR A 194 -3.20 -6.30 24.60
C THR A 194 -2.31 -5.07 24.23
N THR A 195 -2.98 -3.89 24.07
CA THR A 195 -2.55 -2.47 24.25
C THR A 195 -2.29 -1.55 23.03
N ASN A 196 -2.49 -0.22 23.25
CA ASN A 196 -2.62 0.88 22.27
C ASN A 196 -1.54 1.98 22.45
N LEU A 197 -1.45 2.92 21.49
CA LEU A 197 -0.64 4.15 21.56
C LEU A 197 -1.47 5.42 21.28
N ASN A 198 -1.03 6.57 21.82
CA ASN A 198 -1.72 7.87 21.73
C ASN A 198 -1.21 8.74 20.55
N MET A 199 -2.06 9.66 20.04
CA MET A 199 -1.72 10.66 19.01
C MET A 199 -1.58 12.08 19.61
N PRO A 200 -0.64 12.93 19.14
CA PRO A 200 -0.63 14.36 19.43
C PRO A 200 -1.89 15.10 18.96
N ALA A 201 -2.47 15.96 19.80
CA ALA A 201 -3.76 16.61 19.54
C ALA A 201 -3.73 17.67 18.41
N THR A 202 -2.64 18.41 18.27
CA THR A 202 -2.43 19.46 17.26
C THR A 202 -1.26 19.13 16.32
N ALA A 203 -1.15 19.87 15.22
CA ALA A 203 0.03 19.88 14.35
C ALA A 203 0.61 21.31 14.28
N ASP A 204 1.93 21.41 14.12
CA ASP A 204 2.67 22.67 14.02
C ASP A 204 2.74 23.17 12.58
N VAL A 205 2.67 22.24 11.61
CA VAL A 205 2.70 22.49 10.17
C VAL A 205 1.54 21.73 9.51
N THR A 206 0.97 22.29 8.43
CA THR A 206 0.05 21.57 7.54
C THR A 206 0.47 21.78 6.10
N VAL A 207 0.73 20.68 5.38
CA VAL A 207 1.10 20.67 3.96
C VAL A 207 -0.09 20.21 3.13
N LEU A 208 -0.43 20.93 2.06
CA LEU A 208 -1.41 20.50 1.06
C LEU A 208 -0.69 19.98 -0.19
N LEU A 209 -1.02 18.75 -0.59
CA LEU A 209 -0.49 18.07 -1.77
C LEU A 209 -1.66 17.68 -2.68
N GLN A 210 -1.85 18.45 -3.74
CA GLN A 210 -2.84 18.18 -4.78
C GLN A 210 -2.22 17.28 -5.85
N GLY A 211 -2.68 16.02 -5.93
CA GLY A 211 -2.21 15.05 -6.90
C GLY A 211 -3.11 14.99 -8.13
N LYS A 212 -2.54 15.14 -9.33
CA LYS A 212 -3.28 15.02 -10.59
C LYS A 212 -2.43 14.46 -11.73
N GLN A 213 -3.09 13.93 -12.75
CA GLN A 213 -2.44 13.58 -14.01
C GLN A 213 -2.33 14.84 -14.91
N ILE A 214 -1.20 15.01 -15.59
CA ILE A 214 -0.93 16.11 -16.53
C ILE A 214 -0.50 15.55 -17.90
N ALA A 215 -0.78 16.33 -18.94
CA ALA A 215 -0.19 16.12 -20.27
C ALA A 215 1.25 16.65 -20.26
N TYR A 216 2.13 16.02 -21.03
CA TYR A 216 3.55 16.30 -21.03
C TYR A 216 4.17 16.11 -22.43
N GLY A 217 5.38 16.63 -22.62
CA GLY A 217 6.06 16.67 -23.93
C GLY A 217 5.62 17.86 -24.78
N ALA A 218 6.40 18.18 -25.82
CA ALA A 218 6.17 19.34 -26.69
C ALA A 218 4.89 19.25 -27.55
N ASP A 219 4.33 18.04 -27.67
CA ASP A 219 3.11 17.71 -28.41
C ASP A 219 1.93 17.31 -27.50
N CYS A 220 2.11 17.33 -26.18
CA CYS A 220 1.16 16.88 -25.17
C CYS A 220 0.71 15.41 -25.28
N ASN A 221 1.41 14.55 -26.05
CA ASN A 221 1.04 13.14 -26.22
C ASN A 221 1.51 12.22 -25.07
N GLN A 222 2.45 12.69 -24.25
CA GLN A 222 2.88 11.98 -23.04
C GLN A 222 1.98 12.32 -21.84
N ARG A 223 1.97 11.44 -20.84
CA ARG A 223 1.26 11.65 -19.57
C ARG A 223 2.23 11.51 -18.40
N ARG A 224 2.06 12.34 -17.38
CA ARG A 224 2.79 12.26 -16.11
C ARG A 224 1.82 12.40 -14.95
N TRP A 225 2.20 11.93 -13.78
CA TRP A 225 1.55 12.31 -12.53
C TRP A 225 2.35 13.43 -11.88
N ALA A 226 1.65 14.37 -11.25
CA ALA A 226 2.26 15.56 -10.69
C ALA A 226 1.64 15.92 -9.34
N MET A 227 2.48 16.34 -8.41
CA MET A 227 2.10 16.88 -7.10
C MET A 227 2.29 18.39 -7.14
N ASN A 228 1.23 19.15 -6.84
CA ASN A 228 1.23 20.62 -6.93
C ASN A 228 1.74 21.17 -8.30
N ASN A 229 1.43 20.44 -9.38
CA ASN A 229 1.85 20.66 -10.78
C ASN A 229 3.30 20.27 -11.16
N ILE A 230 4.10 19.69 -10.25
CA ILE A 230 5.47 19.26 -10.54
C ILE A 230 5.55 17.72 -10.51
N THR A 231 6.26 17.13 -11.46
CA THR A 231 6.47 15.67 -11.58
C THR A 231 7.77 15.25 -10.88
N ALA A 232 7.83 14.05 -10.30
CA ALA A 232 9.03 13.58 -9.58
C ALA A 232 10.02 12.82 -10.50
N LEU A 233 10.44 13.43 -11.60
CA LEU A 233 11.44 12.88 -12.52
C LEU A 233 12.77 13.66 -12.45
N PRO A 234 13.92 13.07 -12.87
CA PRO A 234 15.24 13.71 -12.73
C PRO A 234 15.40 15.07 -13.42
N ALA A 235 14.62 15.33 -14.47
CA ALA A 235 14.60 16.62 -15.19
C ALA A 235 13.78 17.71 -14.47
N ASP A 236 12.83 17.33 -13.62
CA ASP A 236 11.83 18.19 -12.98
C ASP A 236 12.11 18.35 -11.47
N SER A 237 13.40 18.46 -11.10
CA SER A 237 13.86 18.22 -9.73
C SER A 237 13.19 19.11 -8.66
N GLN A 238 12.58 18.43 -7.69
CA GLN A 238 11.79 18.98 -6.57
C GLN A 238 12.46 20.12 -5.78
N PRO A 239 11.85 21.29 -5.46
CA PRO A 239 12.12 21.88 -4.15
C PRO A 239 11.70 20.87 -3.07
N LEU A 240 12.64 20.52 -2.21
CA LEU A 240 12.43 19.56 -1.12
C LEU A 240 11.55 20.18 -0.03
N LEU A 241 10.64 19.38 0.55
CA LEU A 241 9.78 19.84 1.64
C LEU A 241 10.53 19.75 2.97
N SER A 242 11.41 20.73 3.22
CA SER A 242 12.22 20.83 4.43
C SER A 242 11.39 21.14 5.68
N ILE A 243 11.52 20.28 6.69
CA ILE A 243 10.78 20.27 7.95
C ILE A 243 11.80 20.16 9.08
N LYS A 244 11.63 20.95 10.15
CA LYS A 244 12.53 20.87 11.30
C LYS A 244 12.25 19.63 12.13
N LYS A 245 13.32 19.05 12.65
CA LYS A 245 13.27 17.87 13.51
C LYS A 245 12.37 18.11 14.72
N GLY A 246 11.46 17.17 14.98
CA GLY A 246 10.52 17.17 16.10
C GLY A 246 9.20 17.90 15.85
N GLN A 247 9.02 18.60 14.72
CA GLN A 247 7.72 19.21 14.38
C GLN A 247 6.63 18.15 14.16
N VAL A 248 5.42 18.43 14.60
CA VAL A 248 4.22 17.66 14.24
C VAL A 248 3.66 18.20 12.93
N VAL A 249 3.52 17.34 11.93
CA VAL A 249 3.17 17.72 10.56
C VAL A 249 1.90 17.02 10.12
N ASP A 250 0.89 17.79 9.76
CA ASP A 250 -0.25 17.31 8.98
C ASP A 250 0.08 17.36 7.49
N VAL A 251 -0.32 16.33 6.75
CA VAL A 251 -0.28 16.31 5.29
C VAL A 251 -1.68 16.00 4.78
N VAL A 252 -2.21 16.88 3.95
CA VAL A 252 -3.48 16.71 3.25
C VAL A 252 -3.17 16.28 1.82
N LEU A 253 -3.55 15.06 1.47
CA LEU A 253 -3.58 14.58 0.10
C LEU A 253 -4.96 14.93 -0.48
N GLU A 254 -4.98 15.72 -1.54
CA GLU A 254 -6.17 15.99 -2.34
C GLU A 254 -6.07 15.28 -3.69
N ASN A 255 -7.11 14.53 -4.03
CA ASN A 255 -7.20 13.69 -5.22
C ASN A 255 -8.07 14.38 -6.28
N ALA A 256 -7.66 14.29 -7.54
CA ALA A 256 -8.31 14.94 -8.67
C ALA A 256 -8.62 13.97 -9.82
N VAL A 257 -9.68 14.26 -10.57
CA VAL A 257 -10.06 13.51 -11.78
C VAL A 257 -8.89 13.51 -12.79
N ALA A 258 -8.49 12.34 -13.27
CA ALA A 258 -7.40 12.19 -14.24
C ALA A 258 -7.84 12.54 -15.68
N LEU A 259 -6.89 12.56 -16.63
CA LEU A 259 -7.16 12.97 -18.03
C LEU A 259 -8.11 12.03 -18.79
N ASN A 260 -8.33 10.82 -18.27
CA ASN A 260 -9.33 9.86 -18.76
C ASN A 260 -10.76 10.18 -18.25
N GLY A 261 -10.95 11.23 -17.45
CA GLY A 261 -12.22 11.60 -16.85
C GLY A 261 -12.60 10.78 -15.61
N VAL A 262 -11.75 9.87 -15.13
CA VAL A 262 -11.99 9.01 -13.96
C VAL A 262 -11.24 9.56 -12.74
N CYS A 263 -11.86 9.52 -11.57
CA CYS A 263 -11.15 9.71 -10.30
C CYS A 263 -10.75 8.33 -9.77
N GLU A 264 -9.45 8.08 -9.64
CA GLU A 264 -8.92 6.79 -9.20
C GLU A 264 -8.63 6.78 -7.70
N MET A 265 -8.49 5.60 -7.11
CA MET A 265 -7.96 5.43 -5.75
C MET A 265 -6.43 5.38 -5.81
N HIS A 266 -5.80 6.08 -4.87
CA HIS A 266 -4.35 6.15 -4.75
C HIS A 266 -3.90 5.73 -3.34
N PRO A 267 -3.16 4.62 -3.18
CA PRO A 267 -2.43 4.34 -1.94
C PRO A 267 -1.22 5.26 -1.86
N TRP A 268 -0.95 5.83 -0.69
CA TRP A 268 0.16 6.75 -0.43
C TRP A 268 1.01 6.25 0.72
N HIS A 269 2.30 6.02 0.45
CA HIS A 269 3.28 5.50 1.39
C HIS A 269 4.27 6.59 1.83
N LEU A 270 4.55 6.69 3.14
CA LEU A 270 5.59 7.54 3.71
C LEU A 270 6.77 6.71 4.22
N HIS A 271 7.97 7.04 3.74
CA HIS A 271 9.21 6.41 4.21
C HIS A 271 9.67 6.96 5.56
N GLY A 272 10.39 6.14 6.33
CA GLY A 272 11.05 6.54 7.57
C GLY A 272 10.14 6.86 8.76
N HIS A 273 8.82 6.95 8.57
CA HIS A 273 7.84 7.36 9.57
C HIS A 273 6.55 6.55 9.46
N SER A 274 5.88 6.34 10.59
CA SER A 274 4.45 6.01 10.60
C SER A 274 3.64 7.26 10.93
N PHE A 275 2.46 7.39 10.34
CA PHE A 275 1.54 8.51 10.50
C PHE A 275 0.18 8.05 11.03
N TRP A 276 -0.57 8.93 11.67
CA TRP A 276 -1.96 8.73 12.03
C TRP A 276 -2.88 9.21 10.91
N VAL A 277 -3.90 8.43 10.55
CA VAL A 277 -4.96 8.89 9.63
C VAL A 277 -5.96 9.75 10.40
N VAL A 278 -5.90 11.07 10.17
CA VAL A 278 -6.65 12.09 10.91
C VAL A 278 -8.04 12.30 10.34
N GLY A 279 -8.25 12.16 9.03
CA GLY A 279 -9.57 12.30 8.42
C GLY A 279 -9.55 12.08 6.91
N ALA A 280 -10.73 11.92 6.31
CA ALA A 280 -10.92 11.83 4.86
C ALA A 280 -12.33 12.34 4.50
N GLY A 281 -12.53 12.76 3.26
CA GLY A 281 -13.83 13.28 2.82
C GLY A 281 -13.94 13.53 1.32
N PRO A 282 -15.15 13.89 0.85
CA PRO A 282 -15.45 14.12 -0.56
C PRO A 282 -14.93 15.46 -1.08
N GLY A 283 -14.70 15.52 -2.40
CA GLY A 283 -14.40 16.76 -3.12
C GLY A 283 -13.08 17.41 -2.71
N ALA A 284 -13.07 18.74 -2.64
CA ALA A 284 -11.93 19.53 -2.19
C ALA A 284 -11.82 19.53 -0.66
N TYR A 285 -10.59 19.69 -0.15
CA TYR A 285 -10.34 19.79 1.28
C TYR A 285 -10.89 21.09 1.88
N ASN A 286 -11.43 20.98 3.10
CA ASN A 286 -11.83 22.12 3.92
C ASN A 286 -11.08 22.05 5.26
N ALA A 287 -10.38 23.13 5.64
CA ALA A 287 -9.62 23.21 6.89
C ALA A 287 -10.48 23.02 8.16
N SER A 288 -11.78 23.30 8.07
CA SER A 288 -12.78 23.09 9.12
C SER A 288 -13.34 21.67 9.20
N ALA A 289 -12.88 20.73 8.36
CA ALA A 289 -13.35 19.35 8.37
C ALA A 289 -13.03 18.65 9.70
N PRO A 290 -13.96 17.84 10.26
CA PRO A 290 -13.77 17.20 11.55
C PRO A 290 -12.65 16.16 11.51
N ILE A 291 -11.87 16.10 12.59
CA ILE A 291 -10.82 15.09 12.78
C ILE A 291 -11.37 13.84 13.46
N SER A 292 -10.81 12.68 13.14
CA SER A 292 -11.14 11.39 13.75
C SER A 292 -10.77 11.39 15.23
N ALA A 293 -11.75 11.10 16.08
CA ALA A 293 -11.54 10.88 17.51
C ALA A 293 -10.81 9.57 17.85
N LYS A 294 -10.60 8.69 16.86
CA LYS A 294 -9.85 7.41 16.99
C LYS A 294 -9.00 7.17 15.73
N PRO A 295 -7.91 7.93 15.55
CA PRO A 295 -7.08 7.86 14.35
C PRO A 295 -6.10 6.68 14.42
N ILE A 296 -5.90 5.97 13.31
CA ILE A 296 -5.07 4.76 13.24
C ILE A 296 -3.65 5.14 12.81
N LYS A 297 -2.63 4.75 13.59
CA LYS A 297 -1.20 4.83 13.20
C LYS A 297 -0.91 3.74 12.16
N ARG A 298 -0.27 4.11 11.05
CA ARG A 298 0.03 3.25 9.89
C ARG A 298 1.12 3.89 9.01
N ASP A 299 1.49 3.31 7.87
CA ASP A 299 2.46 3.94 6.94
C ASP A 299 2.03 3.95 5.45
N VAL A 300 0.86 3.39 5.13
CA VAL A 300 0.20 3.49 3.81
C VAL A 300 -1.29 3.80 3.94
N VAL A 301 -1.78 4.87 3.29
CA VAL A 301 -3.21 5.25 3.29
C VAL A 301 -3.79 5.39 1.90
N GLY A 302 -5.04 4.96 1.71
CA GLY A 302 -5.80 5.24 0.49
C GLY A 302 -6.39 6.64 0.50
N VAL A 303 -6.20 7.38 -0.59
CA VAL A 303 -7.01 8.56 -0.94
C VAL A 303 -8.07 8.08 -1.92
N TYR A 304 -9.32 8.08 -1.49
CA TYR A 304 -10.42 7.44 -2.21
C TYR A 304 -11.23 8.43 -3.05
N PRO A 305 -11.79 8.01 -4.19
CA PRO A 305 -12.82 8.76 -4.91
C PRO A 305 -14.15 8.70 -4.15
N TYR A 306 -14.79 9.85 -3.93
CA TYR A 306 -16.12 9.93 -3.33
C TYR A 306 -17.18 10.25 -4.40
N THR A 307 -17.34 9.34 -5.36
CA THR A 307 -18.30 9.47 -6.48
C THR A 307 -19.45 8.46 -6.37
N ALA A 308 -20.57 8.73 -7.04
CA ALA A 308 -21.79 7.93 -6.92
C ALA A 308 -21.71 6.52 -7.56
N ALA A 309 -20.70 6.25 -8.40
CA ALA A 309 -20.53 4.95 -9.07
C ALA A 309 -19.05 4.65 -9.31
N TYR A 310 -18.65 3.40 -9.07
CA TYR A 310 -17.24 3.03 -9.06
C TYR A 310 -16.61 2.91 -10.46
N ASN A 311 -15.38 3.42 -10.63
CA ASN A 311 -14.63 3.45 -11.90
C ASN A 311 -15.42 4.10 -13.06
N GLN A 312 -16.27 5.08 -12.74
CA GLN A 312 -17.05 5.84 -13.73
C GLN A 312 -16.46 7.23 -13.98
N PRO A 313 -16.86 7.92 -15.06
CA PRO A 313 -16.55 9.33 -15.26
C PRO A 313 -16.94 10.17 -14.04
N ALA A 314 -15.96 10.84 -13.45
CA ALA A 314 -16.05 11.54 -12.17
C ALA A 314 -16.21 13.05 -12.30
N GLY A 315 -16.07 13.59 -13.52
CA GLY A 315 -16.18 15.02 -13.81
C GLY A 315 -15.14 15.48 -14.83
N THR A 316 -14.83 16.78 -14.81
CA THR A 316 -13.76 17.38 -15.62
C THR A 316 -12.40 17.04 -15.03
N ALA A 317 -11.41 16.73 -15.88
CA ALA A 317 -10.04 16.47 -15.43
C ALA A 317 -9.48 17.64 -14.59
N GLY A 318 -8.79 17.32 -13.50
CA GLY A 318 -8.28 18.28 -12.52
C GLY A 318 -9.28 18.73 -11.45
N SER A 319 -10.57 18.35 -11.52
CA SER A 319 -11.54 18.63 -10.44
C SER A 319 -11.24 17.78 -9.19
N PRO A 320 -11.22 18.36 -7.97
CA PRO A 320 -11.07 17.59 -6.74
C PRO A 320 -12.24 16.62 -6.50
N CYS A 321 -11.93 15.37 -6.15
CA CYS A 321 -12.89 14.27 -6.05
C CYS A 321 -12.77 13.44 -4.75
N GLY A 322 -11.87 13.82 -3.85
CA GLY A 322 -11.71 13.25 -2.52
C GLY A 322 -10.41 13.71 -1.87
N TRP A 323 -10.31 13.64 -0.53
CA TRP A 323 -9.10 14.00 0.20
C TRP A 323 -8.87 13.10 1.41
N THR A 324 -7.63 13.08 1.90
CA THR A 324 -7.23 12.38 3.14
C THR A 324 -6.14 13.16 3.86
N ARG A 325 -6.34 13.41 5.16
CA ARG A 325 -5.40 14.10 6.06
C ARG A 325 -4.71 13.07 6.96
N ILE A 326 -3.38 13.06 6.93
CA ILE A 326 -2.52 12.29 7.84
C ILE A 326 -1.73 13.22 8.77
N ARG A 327 -1.21 12.68 9.88
CA ARG A 327 -0.32 13.38 10.82
C ARG A 327 0.90 12.53 11.12
N PHE A 328 2.10 13.10 11.10
CA PHE A 328 3.30 12.46 11.66
C PHE A 328 4.06 13.42 12.55
N VAL A 329 5.07 12.90 13.26
CA VAL A 329 6.08 13.72 13.95
C VAL A 329 7.39 13.52 13.19
N ALA A 330 8.03 14.61 12.79
CA ALA A 330 9.25 14.59 12.00
C ALA A 330 10.49 14.28 12.88
N TYR A 331 10.52 13.12 13.53
CA TYR A 331 11.59 12.74 14.46
C TYR A 331 12.81 12.11 13.76
N ASN A 332 12.64 11.55 12.57
CA ASN A 332 13.66 10.76 11.89
C ASN A 332 14.39 11.63 10.85
N VAL A 333 15.66 11.97 11.11
CA VAL A 333 16.46 12.83 10.22
C VAL A 333 16.80 12.08 8.93
N GLY A 334 16.55 12.71 7.79
CA GLY A 334 16.72 12.08 6.48
C GLY A 334 15.96 12.75 5.35
N VAL A 335 16.14 12.23 4.14
CA VAL A 335 15.31 12.54 2.97
C VAL A 335 14.36 11.36 2.77
N TRP A 336 13.07 11.60 2.93
CA TRP A 336 12.05 10.54 2.99
C TRP A 336 11.05 10.67 1.85
N PRO A 337 11.04 9.74 0.89
CA PRO A 337 10.03 9.69 -0.14
C PRO A 337 8.62 9.59 0.45
N PHE A 338 7.70 10.34 -0.16
CA PHE A 338 6.26 10.22 0.05
C PHE A 338 5.62 10.08 -1.33
N HIS A 339 5.06 8.91 -1.62
CA HIS A 339 4.69 8.57 -3.00
C HIS A 339 3.44 7.70 -3.10
N CYS A 340 2.82 7.71 -4.28
CA CYS A 340 1.80 6.72 -4.60
C CYS A 340 2.43 5.32 -4.67
N HIS A 341 1.82 4.34 -4.02
CA HIS A 341 2.27 2.93 -4.04
C HIS A 341 1.62 2.14 -5.20
N VAL A 342 1.34 2.81 -6.32
CA VAL A 342 1.02 2.14 -7.59
C VAL A 342 2.25 2.30 -8.48
N ALA A 343 2.86 1.19 -8.89
CA ALA A 343 4.17 1.16 -9.56
C ALA A 343 4.25 2.10 -10.76
N SER A 344 3.30 1.96 -11.71
CA SER A 344 3.22 2.81 -12.89
C SER A 344 2.90 4.28 -12.59
N HIS A 345 2.34 4.60 -11.43
CA HIS A 345 2.09 5.99 -11.03
C HIS A 345 3.35 6.61 -10.40
N PHE A 346 4.06 5.84 -9.56
CA PHE A 346 5.37 6.22 -9.02
C PHE A 346 6.38 6.47 -10.16
N ASP A 347 6.46 5.56 -11.12
CA ASP A 347 7.32 5.62 -12.31
C ASP A 347 6.96 6.82 -13.22
N MET A 348 5.67 7.13 -13.37
CA MET A 348 5.18 8.38 -13.99
C MET A 348 5.35 9.65 -13.12
N GLY A 349 6.03 9.55 -11.98
CA GLY A 349 6.44 10.67 -11.11
C GLY A 349 5.41 11.11 -10.04
N MET A 350 4.49 10.24 -9.62
CA MET A 350 3.52 10.51 -8.52
C MET A 350 4.16 10.44 -7.13
N ALA A 351 5.17 11.28 -6.88
CA ALA A 351 5.92 11.32 -5.64
C ALA A 351 6.30 12.74 -5.21
N THR A 352 6.80 12.85 -3.99
CA THR A 352 7.54 13.99 -3.44
C THR A 352 8.50 13.47 -2.36
N ALA A 353 9.26 14.36 -1.70
CA ALA A 353 10.14 13.98 -0.59
C ALA A 353 10.15 15.04 0.51
N PHE A 354 10.10 14.59 1.76
CA PHE A 354 10.31 15.41 2.94
C PHE A 354 11.77 15.36 3.36
N VAL A 355 12.38 16.52 3.62
CA VAL A 355 13.69 16.59 4.28
C VAL A 355 13.45 16.90 5.73
N VAL A 356 13.83 16.01 6.63
CA VAL A 356 13.67 16.19 8.07
C VAL A 356 15.02 16.49 8.69
N GLY A 357 15.15 17.68 9.29
CA GLY A 357 16.38 18.13 9.95
C GLY A 357 17.56 18.29 9.00
N GLU A 358 17.40 19.15 7.98
CA GLU A 358 18.44 19.47 6.99
C GLU A 358 19.74 19.94 7.67
N GLU A 359 19.61 20.71 8.75
CA GLU A 359 20.69 21.16 9.63
C GLU A 359 21.48 20.01 10.29
N ASP A 360 20.84 18.88 10.60
CA ASP A 360 21.50 17.68 11.14
C ASP A 360 22.18 16.85 10.03
N LEU A 361 21.67 16.88 8.79
CA LEU A 361 22.27 16.15 7.66
C LEU A 361 23.66 16.67 7.26
N HIS A 362 23.93 17.95 7.48
CA HIS A 362 25.25 18.54 7.24
C HIS A 362 26.25 18.33 8.40
N ASN A 363 25.84 17.75 9.52
CA ASN A 363 26.71 17.54 10.68
C ASN A 363 27.71 16.39 10.41
N PRO A 364 29.04 16.64 10.38
CA PRO A 364 30.02 15.62 10.02
C PRO A 364 30.02 14.37 10.93
N LYS A 365 29.60 14.52 12.19
CA LYS A 365 29.48 13.40 13.13
C LYS A 365 28.29 12.50 12.79
N ILE A 366 27.18 13.07 12.33
CA ILE A 366 25.99 12.34 11.90
C ILE A 366 26.28 11.65 10.55
N VAL A 367 26.90 12.36 9.59
CA VAL A 367 27.33 11.77 8.32
C VAL A 367 28.30 10.59 8.52
N ALA A 368 29.26 10.71 9.44
CA ALA A 368 30.16 9.61 9.79
C ALA A 368 29.44 8.42 10.43
N ALA A 369 28.52 8.66 11.37
CA ALA A 369 27.73 7.61 12.01
C ALA A 369 26.79 6.88 11.03
N LEU A 370 26.15 7.63 10.12
CA LEU A 370 25.29 7.04 9.08
C LEU A 370 26.11 6.15 8.12
N ARG A 371 27.28 6.62 7.66
CA ARG A 371 28.19 5.82 6.81
C ARG A 371 28.71 4.56 7.51
N ALA A 372 28.94 4.63 8.82
CA ALA A 372 29.37 3.48 9.62
C ALA A 372 28.23 2.50 9.96
N ALA A 373 26.96 2.87 9.72
CA ALA A 373 25.79 2.00 9.89
C ALA A 373 25.30 1.41 8.55
N SER A 374 25.89 1.81 7.43
CA SER A 374 25.59 1.34 6.07
C SER A 374 26.70 0.45 5.47
N ALA A 375 27.61 -0.05 6.31
CA ALA A 375 28.77 -0.87 5.96
C ALA A 375 28.89 -2.07 6.91
#